data_AF-A0A0M2UC23-F1
#
_entry.id   AF-A0A0M2UC23-F1
#
_cell.length_a   1.000
_cell.length_b   1.000
_cell.length_c   1.000
_cell.angle_alpha   90.00
_cell.angle_beta   90.00
_cell.angle_gamma   90.00
#
_symmetry.space_group_name_H-M   'P 1'
#
loop_
_entity.id
_entity.type
_entity.pdbx_description
1 polymer ?
#
loop_
_entity_poly.entity_id
_entity_poly.type
_entity_poly.pdbx_seq_one_letter_code
_entity_poly.pdbx_strand_id
1 'polypeptide(L)'
;MPHDPVATKAEVTRHASESCSLCHTAVVERFKLSEHAKSGQVTCTSCHTAHEIKKSDDPQANTFRGNIEATCTSCHDGEIKESYQESFHGKAVSLGSTKAATCVSCHGAHDILGPDNPESMVAKANIPQTCAQCHNQPKENFAVGAEHFVLKPQGSGAPMYFTFKFFTWLTIITMTLLIIHIELELYRKYKLARRADNGSH
;
A
#
# COMPACT_ATOMS: atom_id res chain seq x y z
N MET A 1 22.86 -33.70 34.68
CA MET A 1 22.89 -32.23 34.60
C MET A 1 21.50 -31.77 34.19
N PRO A 2 20.80 -30.93 34.96
CA PRO A 2 19.64 -30.24 34.43
C PRO A 2 20.16 -29.27 33.37
N HIS A 3 19.67 -29.42 32.14
CA HIS A 3 19.89 -28.45 31.08
C HIS A 3 18.89 -27.31 31.31
N ASP A 4 19.35 -26.07 31.16
CA ASP A 4 18.45 -24.92 31.18
C ASP A 4 17.35 -25.12 30.13
N PRO A 5 16.10 -24.70 30.44
CA PRO A 5 15.01 -24.80 29.47
C PRO A 5 15.40 -24.07 28.18
N VAL A 6 15.18 -24.73 27.04
CA VAL A 6 15.46 -24.16 25.72
C VAL A 6 14.63 -22.90 25.56
N ALA A 7 15.30 -21.77 25.35
CA ALA A 7 14.65 -20.48 25.14
C ALA A 7 13.63 -20.57 24.01
N THR A 8 12.45 -20.02 24.23
CA THR A 8 11.40 -19.90 23.24
C THR A 8 11.84 -18.98 22.10
N LYS A 9 11.25 -19.14 20.91
CA LYS A 9 11.53 -18.28 19.77
C LYS A 9 11.37 -16.78 20.12
N ALA A 10 10.34 -16.45 20.91
CA ALA A 10 10.09 -15.08 21.36
C ALA A 10 11.23 -14.52 22.23
N GLU A 11 11.71 -15.31 23.20
CA GLU A 11 12.86 -14.94 24.05
C GLU A 11 14.14 -14.73 23.24
N VAL A 12 14.38 -15.59 22.23
CA VAL A 12 15.54 -15.45 21.34
C VAL A 12 15.47 -14.15 20.53
N THR A 13 14.34 -13.82 19.90
CA THR A 13 14.18 -12.57 19.14
C THR A 13 14.25 -11.31 20.01
N ARG A 14 13.79 -11.40 21.27
CA ARG A 14 13.90 -10.31 22.24
C ARG A 14 15.37 -10.04 22.61
N HIS A 15 16.12 -11.07 22.99
CA HIS A 15 17.56 -10.93 23.28
C HIS A 15 18.36 -10.41 22.07
N ALA A 16 18.01 -10.84 20.85
CA ALA A 16 18.65 -10.32 19.64
C ALA A 16 18.42 -8.79 19.49
N SER A 17 17.21 -8.31 19.81
CA SER A 17 16.87 -6.89 19.72
C SER A 17 17.46 -6.04 20.85
N GLU A 18 17.66 -6.62 22.03
CA GLU A 18 18.39 -5.98 23.14
C GLU A 18 19.84 -5.67 22.75
N SER A 19 20.48 -6.54 21.96
CA SER A 19 21.84 -6.30 21.45
C SER A 19 21.92 -5.06 20.56
N CYS A 20 20.92 -4.83 19.70
CA CYS A 20 20.81 -3.62 18.89
C CYS A 20 20.71 -2.36 19.78
N SER A 21 20.05 -2.49 20.93
CA SER A 21 19.76 -1.37 21.83
C SER A 21 20.99 -0.81 22.52
N LEU A 22 22.07 -1.59 22.61
CA LEU A 22 23.35 -1.15 23.18
C LEU A 22 24.00 -0.03 22.36
N CYS A 23 23.77 -0.01 21.04
CA CYS A 23 24.39 0.96 20.13
C CYS A 23 23.38 1.92 19.49
N HIS A 24 22.13 1.49 19.26
CA HIS A 24 21.10 2.31 18.60
C HIS A 24 20.15 3.01 19.59
N THR A 25 20.69 3.57 20.67
CA THR A 25 19.91 4.14 21.78
C THR A 25 18.88 5.18 21.33
N ALA A 26 19.24 6.11 20.44
CA ALA A 26 18.31 7.11 19.93
C ALA A 26 17.14 6.49 19.12
N VAL A 27 17.40 5.41 18.38
CA VAL A 27 16.36 4.69 17.63
C VAL A 27 15.46 3.92 18.58
N VAL A 28 16.03 3.31 19.63
CA VAL A 28 15.28 2.61 20.67
C VAL A 28 14.31 3.54 21.38
N GLU A 29 14.75 4.74 21.75
CA GLU A 29 13.87 5.72 22.41
C GLU A 29 12.68 6.12 21.53
N ARG A 30 12.90 6.27 20.21
CA ARG A 30 11.78 6.49 19.27
C ARG A 30 10.89 5.26 19.16
N PHE A 31 11.48 4.07 19.02
CA PHE A 31 10.73 2.82 18.86
C PHE A 31 9.81 2.56 20.04
N LYS A 32 10.25 2.83 21.27
CA LYS A 32 9.43 2.72 22.49
C LYS A 32 8.12 3.53 22.44
N LEU A 33 8.07 4.60 21.66
CA LEU A 33 6.85 5.42 21.50
C LEU A 33 5.82 4.77 20.57
N SER A 34 6.26 3.89 19.67
CA SER A 34 5.41 3.25 18.68
C SER A 34 4.40 2.27 19.29
N GLU A 35 3.26 2.10 18.63
CA GLU A 35 2.27 1.08 19.00
C GLU A 35 2.83 -0.35 18.89
N HIS A 36 3.79 -0.55 17.98
CA HIS A 36 4.50 -1.83 17.85
C HIS A 36 5.32 -2.18 19.09
N ALA A 37 6.05 -1.24 19.67
CA ALA A 37 6.78 -1.49 20.91
C ALA A 37 5.83 -1.72 22.10
N LYS A 38 4.75 -0.93 22.21
CA LYS A 38 3.75 -1.08 23.28
C LYS A 38 3.04 -2.43 23.26
N SER A 39 2.87 -3.03 22.08
CA SER A 39 2.29 -4.37 21.94
C SER A 39 3.14 -5.48 22.57
N GLY A 40 4.46 -5.27 22.69
CA GLY A 40 5.43 -6.27 23.16
C GLY A 40 5.68 -7.45 22.21
N GLN A 41 5.01 -7.51 21.05
CA GLN A 41 5.10 -8.62 20.09
C GLN A 41 6.08 -8.34 18.95
N VAL A 42 6.30 -7.07 18.64
CA VAL A 42 7.16 -6.64 17.53
C VAL A 42 8.52 -6.24 18.06
N THR A 43 9.59 -6.69 17.40
CA THR A 43 10.98 -6.42 17.77
C THR A 43 11.75 -5.84 16.58
N CYS A 44 13.00 -5.43 16.78
CA CYS A 44 13.83 -4.88 15.69
C CYS A 44 13.97 -5.88 14.52
N THR A 45 14.09 -7.16 14.85
CA THR A 45 14.25 -8.24 13.88
C THR A 45 12.99 -8.54 13.08
N SER A 46 11.81 -8.09 13.55
CA SER A 46 10.54 -8.22 12.82
C SER A 46 10.56 -7.47 11.49
N CYS A 47 11.35 -6.40 11.37
CA CYS A 47 11.48 -5.63 10.13
C CYS A 47 12.88 -5.71 9.50
N HIS A 48 13.96 -5.79 10.29
CA HIS A 48 15.34 -5.75 9.75
C HIS A 48 15.99 -7.12 9.49
N THR A 49 15.39 -8.23 9.94
CA THR A 49 16.02 -9.56 10.11
C THR A 49 17.11 -9.57 11.19
N ALA A 50 17.62 -10.76 11.56
CA ALA A 50 18.63 -10.92 12.61
C ALA A 50 20.04 -11.24 12.09
N HIS A 51 20.15 -12.02 11.00
CA HIS A 51 21.44 -12.58 10.53
C HIS A 51 21.90 -12.03 9.18
N GLU A 52 21.05 -11.29 8.47
CA GLU A 52 21.37 -10.66 7.19
C GLU A 52 20.83 -9.22 7.16
N ILE A 53 21.18 -8.45 8.20
CA ILE A 53 20.75 -7.05 8.32
C ILE A 53 21.41 -6.25 7.20
N LYS A 54 20.58 -5.84 6.24
CA LYS A 54 20.95 -4.99 5.11
C LYS A 54 20.58 -3.54 5.37
N LYS A 55 21.27 -2.64 4.68
CA LYS A 55 20.90 -1.22 4.69
C LYS A 55 19.54 -1.03 4.00
N SER A 56 18.76 -0.06 4.45
CA SER A 56 17.41 0.20 3.90
C SER A 56 17.39 0.71 2.46
N ASP A 57 18.55 0.98 1.84
CA ASP A 57 18.71 1.28 0.42
C ASP A 57 19.07 0.06 -0.43
N ASP A 58 19.42 -1.08 0.19
CA ASP A 58 19.65 -2.36 -0.50
C ASP A 58 18.30 -2.96 -0.93
N PRO A 59 18.08 -3.26 -2.22
CA PRO A 59 16.83 -3.86 -2.71
C PRO A 59 16.45 -5.19 -2.06
N GLN A 60 17.40 -5.90 -1.46
CA GLN A 60 17.18 -7.15 -0.74
C GLN A 60 16.82 -6.95 0.74
N ALA A 61 16.83 -5.72 1.25
CA ALA A 61 16.40 -5.44 2.61
C ALA A 61 14.87 -5.44 2.72
N ASN A 62 14.32 -6.05 3.77
CA ASN A 62 12.90 -5.94 4.09
C ASN A 62 12.47 -4.47 4.32
N THR A 63 13.39 -3.62 4.79
CA THR A 63 13.15 -2.19 4.98
C THR A 63 13.42 -1.35 3.73
N PHE A 64 13.73 -1.98 2.60
CA PHE A 64 13.80 -1.29 1.31
C PHE A 64 12.44 -0.70 0.94
N ARG A 65 12.45 0.51 0.37
CA ARG A 65 11.21 1.23 0.05
C ARG A 65 10.22 0.40 -0.78
N GLY A 66 10.70 -0.34 -1.77
CA GLY A 66 9.87 -1.23 -2.60
C GLY A 66 9.32 -2.45 -1.86
N ASN A 67 9.91 -2.82 -0.72
CA ASN A 67 9.52 -3.98 0.09
C ASN A 67 8.67 -3.59 1.31
N ILE A 68 8.48 -2.29 1.59
CA ILE A 68 7.75 -1.81 2.77
C ILE A 68 6.32 -2.36 2.82
N GLU A 69 5.63 -2.42 1.69
CA GLU A 69 4.30 -3.01 1.61
C GLU A 69 4.31 -4.46 2.12
N ALA A 70 5.21 -5.30 1.58
CA ALA A 70 5.35 -6.69 2.00
C ALA A 70 5.73 -6.81 3.49
N THR A 71 6.62 -5.94 3.98
CA THR A 71 7.06 -5.93 5.38
C THR A 71 5.93 -5.59 6.36
N CYS A 72 5.07 -4.63 6.03
CA CYS A 72 3.94 -4.28 6.90
C CYS A 72 2.83 -5.34 6.81
N THR A 73 2.54 -5.81 5.60
CA THR A 73 1.44 -6.74 5.32
C THR A 73 1.73 -8.19 5.68
N SER A 74 2.97 -8.52 6.11
CA SER A 74 3.26 -9.83 6.71
C SER A 74 2.44 -10.10 7.97
N CYS A 75 1.99 -9.03 8.64
CA CYS A 75 1.07 -9.09 9.78
C CYS A 75 -0.21 -8.29 9.54
N HIS A 76 -0.13 -7.12 8.87
CA HIS A 76 -1.30 -6.31 8.50
C HIS A 76 -1.90 -6.77 7.16
N ASP A 77 -2.39 -8.01 7.12
CA ASP A 77 -2.96 -8.61 5.92
C ASP A 77 -4.46 -8.29 5.75
N GLY A 78 -5.08 -8.85 4.70
CA GLY A 78 -6.51 -8.69 4.42
C GLY A 78 -6.86 -7.27 4.02
N GLU A 79 -7.87 -6.69 4.66
CA GLU A 79 -8.44 -5.38 4.26
C GLU A 79 -7.42 -4.25 4.26
N ILE A 80 -6.43 -4.27 5.16
CA ILE A 80 -5.39 -3.23 5.23
C ILE A 80 -4.49 -3.30 3.99
N LYS A 81 -4.01 -4.50 3.67
CA LYS A 81 -3.22 -4.75 2.47
C LYS A 81 -3.99 -4.38 1.21
N GLU A 82 -5.20 -4.90 1.07
CA GLU A 82 -6.05 -4.69 -0.12
C GLU A 82 -6.33 -3.21 -0.34
N SER A 83 -6.68 -2.48 0.73
CA SER A 83 -7.01 -1.05 0.61
C SER A 83 -5.80 -0.16 0.30
N TYR A 84 -4.59 -0.51 0.76
CA TYR A 84 -3.35 0.13 0.31
C TYR A 84 -3.07 -0.19 -1.16
N GLN A 85 -3.13 -1.45 -1.55
CA GLN A 85 -2.86 -1.89 -2.93
C GLN A 85 -3.80 -1.25 -3.95
N GLU A 86 -5.05 -1.01 -3.57
CA GLU A 86 -6.03 -0.31 -4.40
C GLU A 86 -5.89 1.21 -4.41
N SER A 87 -5.06 1.78 -3.52
CA SER A 87 -4.78 3.22 -3.52
C SER A 87 -3.89 3.63 -4.70
N PHE A 88 -3.90 4.92 -5.04
CA PHE A 88 -3.03 5.46 -6.10
C PHE A 88 -1.54 5.24 -5.76
N HIS A 89 -1.17 5.38 -4.48
CA HIS A 89 0.19 5.15 -4.04
C HIS A 89 0.57 3.68 -4.11
N GLY A 90 -0.30 2.77 -3.64
CA GLY A 90 -0.05 1.32 -3.74
C GLY A 90 0.10 0.85 -5.18
N LYS A 91 -0.79 1.26 -6.08
CA LYS A 91 -0.67 0.97 -7.53
C LYS A 91 0.62 1.53 -8.12
N ALA A 92 1.04 2.73 -7.74
CA ALA A 92 2.29 3.30 -8.24
C ALA A 92 3.51 2.54 -7.72
N VAL A 93 3.52 2.14 -6.45
CA VAL A 93 4.59 1.31 -5.86
C VAL A 93 4.68 -0.05 -6.53
N SER A 94 3.53 -0.72 -6.77
CA SER A 94 3.52 -2.03 -7.46
C SER A 94 3.99 -1.95 -8.91
N LEU A 95 3.83 -0.79 -9.56
CA LEU A 95 4.41 -0.49 -10.87
C LEU A 95 5.89 -0.06 -10.82
N GLY A 96 6.54 -0.15 -9.66
CA GLY A 96 7.97 0.10 -9.47
C GLY A 96 8.33 1.54 -9.11
N SER A 97 7.36 2.38 -8.73
CA SER A 97 7.66 3.75 -8.30
C SER A 97 8.43 3.76 -6.99
N THR A 98 9.62 4.36 -7.01
CA THR A 98 10.41 4.64 -5.81
C THR A 98 10.03 5.97 -5.14
N LYS A 99 9.12 6.74 -5.73
CA LYS A 99 8.69 8.06 -5.20
C LYS A 99 7.32 8.05 -4.56
N ALA A 100 6.43 7.15 -5.00
CA ALA A 100 5.10 7.02 -4.43
C ALA A 100 5.16 6.72 -2.93
N ALA A 101 4.21 7.27 -2.16
CA ALA A 101 4.16 7.07 -0.72
C ALA A 101 4.01 5.57 -0.38
N THR A 102 4.61 5.17 0.73
CA THR A 102 4.50 3.82 1.30
C THR A 102 3.85 3.89 2.68
N CYS A 103 3.58 2.75 3.32
CA CYS A 103 3.05 2.69 4.67
C CYS A 103 3.81 3.62 5.64
N VAL A 104 5.15 3.57 5.61
CA VAL A 104 6.01 4.39 6.49
C VAL A 104 6.04 5.88 6.12
N SER A 105 5.60 6.26 4.92
CA SER A 105 5.55 7.66 4.50
C SER A 105 4.44 8.44 5.23
N CYS A 106 3.38 7.74 5.65
CA CYS A 106 2.29 8.33 6.44
C CYS A 106 2.37 7.93 7.92
N HIS A 107 2.77 6.69 8.23
CA HIS A 107 2.77 6.19 9.61
C HIS A 107 4.08 6.40 10.37
N GLY A 108 5.17 6.75 9.69
CA GLY A 108 6.52 6.68 10.27
C GLY A 108 7.10 5.26 10.25
N ALA A 109 8.31 5.10 10.78
CA ALA A 109 9.03 3.81 10.74
C ALA A 109 9.40 3.32 12.13
N HIS A 110 10.15 4.13 12.88
CA HIS A 110 10.54 3.84 14.26
C HIS A 110 9.66 4.56 15.28
N ASP A 111 8.61 5.24 14.84
CA ASP A 111 7.72 6.09 15.63
C ASP A 111 6.29 5.95 15.11
N ILE A 112 5.87 4.70 14.89
CA ILE A 112 4.54 4.38 14.38
C ILE A 112 3.50 4.61 15.49
N LEU A 113 2.92 5.80 15.50
CA LEU A 113 1.92 6.24 16.47
C LEU A 113 0.49 5.96 15.98
N GLY A 114 -0.41 5.62 16.90
CA GLY A 114 -1.84 5.45 16.59
C GLY A 114 -2.52 6.73 16.14
N PRO A 115 -3.63 6.65 15.38
CA PRO A 115 -4.33 7.82 14.82
C PRO A 115 -4.95 8.74 15.88
N ASP A 116 -5.20 8.24 17.09
CA ASP A 116 -5.71 9.03 18.21
C ASP A 116 -4.62 9.84 18.93
N ASN A 117 -3.34 9.57 18.65
CA ASN A 117 -2.24 10.33 19.22
C ASN A 117 -2.06 11.66 18.45
N PRO A 118 -2.13 12.83 19.10
CA PRO A 118 -1.94 14.13 18.44
C PRO A 118 -0.59 14.33 17.74
N GLU A 119 0.44 13.58 18.12
CA GLU A 119 1.77 13.63 17.48
C GLU A 119 1.86 12.70 16.26
N SER A 120 0.84 11.85 16.03
CA SER A 120 0.84 10.93 14.89
C SER A 120 0.68 11.69 13.57
N MET A 121 1.48 11.31 12.58
CA MET A 121 1.34 11.81 11.21
C MET A 121 -0.02 11.44 10.59
N VAL A 122 -0.70 10.41 11.10
CA VAL A 122 -2.05 10.02 10.66
C VAL A 122 -3.15 10.51 11.60
N ALA A 123 -2.83 11.38 12.56
CA ALA A 123 -3.85 12.06 13.35
C ALA A 123 -4.67 12.98 12.44
N LYS A 124 -5.99 13.04 12.66
CA LYS A 124 -6.91 13.79 11.79
C LYS A 124 -6.49 15.25 11.54
N ALA A 125 -5.89 15.89 12.54
CA ALA A 125 -5.39 17.27 12.44
C ALA A 125 -4.08 17.42 11.66
N ASN A 126 -3.30 16.35 11.54
CA ASN A 126 -1.96 16.34 10.93
C ASN A 126 -1.97 15.79 9.49
N ILE A 127 -3.02 15.09 9.08
CA ILE A 127 -3.17 14.52 7.73
C ILE A 127 -2.87 15.54 6.62
N PRO A 128 -3.40 16.80 6.64
CA PRO A 128 -3.07 17.78 5.62
C PRO A 128 -1.56 18.05 5.49
N GLN A 129 -0.85 18.16 6.62
CA GLN A 129 0.58 18.41 6.69
C GLN A 129 1.37 17.18 6.22
N THR A 130 0.92 15.97 6.57
CA THR A 130 1.51 14.71 6.09
C THR A 130 1.43 14.61 4.57
N CYS A 131 0.27 14.93 3.97
CA CYS A 131 0.14 14.97 2.52
C CYS A 131 1.03 16.06 1.89
N ALA A 132 1.15 17.21 2.54
CA ALA A 132 1.92 18.36 2.05
C ALA A 132 3.45 18.10 2.01
N GLN A 133 3.95 17.03 2.62
CA GLN A 133 5.36 16.63 2.50
C GLN A 133 5.79 16.36 1.05
N CYS A 134 4.85 15.90 0.22
CA CYS A 134 5.06 15.68 -1.21
C CYS A 134 4.16 16.56 -2.09
N HIS A 135 2.95 16.90 -1.61
CA HIS A 135 1.99 17.71 -2.34
C HIS A 135 2.08 19.18 -1.92
N ASN A 136 3.06 19.91 -2.47
CA ASN A 136 3.43 21.27 -2.04
C ASN A 136 2.37 22.37 -2.25
N GLN A 137 1.30 22.10 -3.01
CA GLN A 137 0.20 23.05 -3.28
C GLN A 137 -1.16 22.32 -3.24
N PRO A 138 -1.55 21.73 -2.09
CA PRO A 138 -2.80 21.00 -2.00
C PRO A 138 -3.96 22.01 -1.94
N LYS A 139 -5.05 21.73 -2.68
CA LYS A 139 -6.27 22.52 -2.58
C LYS A 139 -6.94 22.31 -1.21
N GLU A 140 -7.80 23.25 -0.82
CA GLU A 140 -8.68 23.06 0.33
C GLU A 140 -9.43 21.73 0.19
N ASN A 141 -9.51 20.98 1.29
CA ASN A 141 -10.10 19.65 1.38
C ASN A 141 -9.38 18.51 0.64
N PHE A 142 -8.18 18.73 0.09
CA PHE A 142 -7.41 17.67 -0.58
C PHE A 142 -7.23 16.42 0.29
N ALA A 143 -7.01 16.62 1.59
CA ALA A 143 -6.72 15.55 2.55
C ALA A 143 -7.95 15.09 3.35
N VAL A 144 -9.17 15.47 2.95
CA VAL A 144 -10.42 15.08 3.63
C VAL A 144 -10.82 13.65 3.27
N GLY A 145 -10.31 13.12 2.16
CA GLY A 145 -10.51 11.73 1.77
C GLY A 145 -9.80 10.74 2.69
N ALA A 146 -10.38 9.55 2.87
CA ALA A 146 -9.70 8.44 3.53
C ALA A 146 -8.75 7.78 2.52
N GLU A 147 -7.45 7.74 2.87
CA GLU A 147 -6.49 6.84 2.24
C GLU A 147 -6.67 5.44 2.85
N HIS A 148 -6.57 4.39 2.04
CA HIS A 148 -6.91 3.00 2.40
C HIS A 148 -8.41 2.76 2.65
N PHE A 149 -9.23 3.11 1.66
CA PHE A 149 -10.67 2.90 1.70
C PHE A 149 -11.09 1.61 0.99
N VAL A 150 -11.86 0.73 1.65
CA VAL A 150 -12.42 -0.47 1.00
C VAL A 150 -13.78 -0.16 0.38
N LEU A 151 -13.87 -0.25 -0.95
CA LEU A 151 -15.13 -0.10 -1.70
C LEU A 151 -16.02 -1.33 -1.48
N LYS A 152 -16.84 -1.31 -0.42
CA LYS A 152 -17.84 -2.33 -0.15
C LYS A 152 -19.26 -1.83 -0.43
N PRO A 153 -20.19 -2.73 -0.81
CA PRO A 153 -21.60 -2.38 -1.03
C PRO A 153 -22.35 -1.99 0.26
N GLN A 154 -21.74 -2.19 1.44
CA GLN A 154 -22.27 -1.76 2.73
C GLN A 154 -21.25 -0.89 3.47
N GLY A 155 -21.74 -0.01 4.34
CA GLY A 155 -20.94 0.93 5.14
C GLY A 155 -20.80 2.31 4.49
N SER A 156 -19.90 3.13 5.04
CA SER A 156 -19.64 4.51 4.57
C SER A 156 -19.15 4.57 3.11
N GLY A 157 -18.70 3.45 2.55
CA GLY A 157 -18.20 3.32 1.19
C GLY A 157 -19.20 2.97 0.12
N ALA A 158 -20.42 2.58 0.53
CA ALA A 158 -21.43 2.12 -0.39
C ALA A 158 -21.71 3.12 -1.54
N PRO A 159 -21.82 4.45 -1.29
CA PRO A 159 -22.04 5.41 -2.37
C PRO A 159 -20.93 5.36 -3.41
N MET A 160 -19.66 5.41 -2.98
CA MET A 160 -18.50 5.34 -3.88
C MET A 160 -18.43 4.00 -4.63
N TYR A 161 -18.75 2.89 -3.97
CA TYR A 161 -18.80 1.56 -4.60
C TYR A 161 -19.80 1.53 -5.76
N PHE A 162 -21.04 1.94 -5.53
CA PHE A 162 -22.07 1.92 -6.58
C PHE A 162 -21.77 2.92 -7.70
N THR A 163 -21.26 4.10 -7.37
CA THR A 163 -20.81 5.08 -8.37
C THR A 163 -19.72 4.50 -9.27
N PHE A 164 -18.69 3.86 -8.68
CA PHE A 164 -17.63 3.22 -9.45
C PHE A 164 -18.15 2.09 -10.35
N LYS A 165 -19.05 1.23 -9.82
CA LYS A 165 -19.66 0.15 -10.60
C LYS A 165 -20.52 0.67 -11.76
N PHE A 166 -21.26 1.75 -11.55
CA PHE A 166 -22.03 2.39 -12.61
C PHE A 166 -21.13 2.86 -13.76
N PHE A 167 -20.07 3.63 -13.46
CA PHE A 167 -19.16 4.11 -14.51
C PHE A 167 -18.38 2.98 -15.18
N THR A 168 -18.04 1.92 -14.44
CA THR A 168 -17.39 0.74 -15.00
C THR A 168 -18.29 0.07 -16.04
N TRP A 169 -19.55 -0.20 -15.69
CA TRP A 169 -20.50 -0.81 -16.62
C TRP A 169 -20.85 0.10 -17.80
N LEU A 170 -21.02 1.40 -17.55
CA LEU A 170 -21.22 2.38 -18.61
C LEU A 170 -20.07 2.32 -19.62
N THR A 171 -18.83 2.34 -19.14
CA THR A 171 -17.63 2.29 -19.99
C THR A 171 -17.56 0.98 -20.78
N ILE A 172 -17.78 -0.16 -20.13
CA ILE A 172 -17.77 -1.47 -20.79
C ILE A 172 -18.83 -1.52 -21.90
N ILE A 173 -20.05 -1.06 -21.64
CA ILE A 173 -21.13 -1.05 -22.61
C ILE A 173 -20.77 -0.15 -23.79
N THR A 174 -20.31 1.08 -23.53
CA THR A 174 -19.94 2.04 -24.58
C THR A 174 -18.79 1.51 -25.45
N MET A 175 -17.74 0.97 -24.85
CA MET A 175 -16.62 0.37 -25.59
C MET A 175 -17.06 -0.85 -26.41
N THR A 176 -17.91 -1.70 -25.85
CA THR A 176 -18.43 -2.88 -26.57
C THR A 176 -19.26 -2.49 -27.78
N LEU A 177 -20.17 -1.52 -27.63
CA LEU A 177 -21.00 -1.02 -28.74
C LEU A 177 -20.15 -0.35 -29.82
N LEU A 178 -19.11 0.40 -29.43
CA LEU A 178 -18.17 1.01 -30.37
C LEU A 178 -17.41 -0.05 -31.17
N ILE A 179 -16.91 -1.10 -30.52
CA ILE A 179 -16.22 -2.20 -31.19
C ILE A 179 -17.17 -2.91 -32.16
N ILE A 180 -18.40 -3.23 -31.73
CA ILE A 180 -19.40 -3.86 -32.61
C ILE A 180 -19.71 -2.98 -33.82
N HIS A 181 -19.83 -1.67 -33.63
CA HIS A 181 -20.07 -0.73 -34.72
C HIS A 181 -18.94 -0.77 -35.76
N ILE A 182 -17.68 -0.73 -35.30
CA ILE A 182 -16.48 -0.79 -36.14
C ILE A 182 -16.43 -2.12 -36.91
N GLU A 183 -16.67 -3.25 -36.25
CA GLU A 183 -16.66 -4.58 -36.87
C GLU A 183 -17.76 -4.72 -37.94
N LEU A 184 -18.96 -4.21 -37.67
CA LEU A 184 -20.06 -4.22 -38.65
C LEU A 184 -19.76 -3.33 -39.86
N GLU A 185 -19.10 -2.18 -39.66
CA GLU A 185 -18.68 -1.31 -40.75
C GLU A 185 -17.58 -1.97 -41.60
N LEU A 186 -16.57 -2.56 -40.96
CA LEU A 186 -15.51 -3.32 -41.63
C LEU A 186 -16.07 -4.49 -42.42
N TYR A 187 -16.98 -5.27 -41.84
CA TYR A 187 -17.66 -6.37 -42.52
C TYR A 187 -18.47 -5.88 -43.74
N ARG A 188 -19.19 -4.77 -43.61
CA ARG A 188 -19.93 -4.16 -44.73
C ARG A 188 -18.97 -3.74 -45.84
N LYS A 189 -17.87 -3.06 -45.52
CA LYS A 189 -16.85 -2.63 -46.50
C LYS A 189 -16.21 -3.83 -47.20
N TYR A 190 -15.84 -4.87 -46.46
CA TYR A 190 -15.31 -6.12 -47.01
C TYR A 190 -16.29 -6.78 -47.98
N LYS A 191 -17.57 -6.89 -47.61
CA LYS A 191 -18.61 -7.48 -48.48
C LYS A 191 -18.83 -6.67 -49.76
N LEU A 192 -18.72 -5.34 -49.70
CA LEU A 192 -18.83 -4.46 -50.88
C LEU A 192 -17.62 -4.61 -51.80
N ALA A 193 -16.39 -4.61 -51.27
CA ALA A 193 -15.17 -4.83 -52.06
C ALA A 193 -15.20 -6.18 -52.78
N ARG A 194 -15.56 -7.26 -52.08
CA ARG A 194 -15.67 -8.60 -52.68
C ARG A 194 -16.74 -8.71 -53.78
N ARG A 195 -17.80 -7.89 -53.71
CA ARG A 195 -18.83 -7.83 -54.77
C ARG A 195 -18.34 -7.04 -55.99
N ALA A 196 -17.54 -6.00 -55.79
CA ALA A 196 -16.94 -5.23 -56.87
C ALA A 196 -15.94 -6.10 -57.67
N ASP A 197 -15.08 -6.86 -56.99
CA ASP A 197 -14.13 -7.78 -57.65
C ASP A 197 -14.83 -8.90 -58.43
N ASN A 198 -15.94 -9.43 -57.93
CA ASN A 198 -16.69 -10.48 -58.62
C ASN A 198 -17.57 -9.98 -59.80
N GLY A 199 -17.74 -8.66 -59.95
CA GLY A 199 -18.58 -8.05 -60.98
C GLY A 199 -17.81 -7.49 -62.18
N SER A 200 -16.48 -7.61 -62.19
CA SER A 200 -15.58 -7.09 -63.25
C SER A 200 -15.13 -8.15 -64.27
N HIS A 201 -15.88 -9.24 -64.43
CA HIS A 201 -15.67 -10.28 -65.44
C HIS A 201 -16.84 -10.39 -66.42
#